data_AF-F9ZJA0-F1
#
_entry.id   AF-F9ZJA0-F1
#
_cell.length_a   1.000
_cell.length_b   1.000
_cell.length_c   1.000
_cell.angle_alpha   90.00
_cell.angle_beta   90.00
_cell.angle_gamma   90.00
#
_symmetry.space_group_name_H-M   'P 1'
#
loop_
_entity.id
_entity.type
_entity.pdbx_description
1 polymer ?
#
loop_
_entity_poly.entity_id
_entity_poly.type
_entity_poly.pdbx_seq_one_letter_code
_entity_poly.pdbx_strand_id
1 'polypeptide(L)'
;MKFKLLCVLLLSGLTACAQIPANKEIENTEESNEQEDASQANLPKQELTAPILFDFLIGETALQRGNLDVAVNRYVKLAKTTRDPRIAKRATEISLHAGNTFAAEQAATMWIQLEPDSVDARQTIAALLVNLGKLDTAQPHLEKLLATEKEGLGNAFMQLNQLLSRNPDKAATLQLIQQLSQPYKELPEVHFAISQAAWFANQHQLASDEMQRALALRPDWEIAAIHNGRILQRISIDDASEFYRDYLKKYPESNEVRIAYTRVLISGNEADLAREQLQWLMDKNSDDAEIMLAAGLLATEMGDFDVTETSFKKALSLGYKDTNAVHFHLGQIYEETNRPEMAMEAYQMVKSGGRYLPAQIRYADLLATKGYLKEAREHLQKLPAANDQQAAHLILAEAQILRKSKAYQEVFDLLDEGLTKLPDYPELLYDRALAADKIGKFKILEQDLRKLIQLKPDNAHAYNALGYSLAERGIQLPEALKLIRKAVELAPEDPYIMDSLGWVYYRMGNLTEGLNYLNLAFSVRPDAEIAAHLGEVLWMQGAKNDALNIWRSALEKEPGNEVLLETLQRLTKKKVID
;
A
#
# COMPACT_ATOMS: atom_id res chain seq x y z
N MET A 1 7.42 -12.49 11.01
CA MET A 1 6.54 -11.43 10.47
C MET A 1 5.42 -11.10 11.45
N LYS A 2 5.50 -9.93 12.11
CA LYS A 2 4.47 -9.42 13.03
C LYS A 2 3.91 -8.14 12.42
N PHE A 3 2.71 -8.23 11.83
CA PHE A 3 1.96 -7.05 11.40
C PHE A 3 1.52 -6.27 12.65
N LYS A 4 2.24 -5.18 12.92
CA LYS A 4 1.75 -4.08 13.76
C LYS A 4 1.16 -3.05 12.80
N LEU A 5 -0.16 -2.99 12.71
CA LEU A 5 -0.87 -1.82 12.22
C LEU A 5 -1.91 -1.41 13.28
N LEU A 6 -1.74 -0.18 13.74
CA LEU A 6 -2.64 0.71 14.47
C LEU A 6 -4.05 0.17 14.81
N CYS A 7 -4.23 -0.23 16.06
CA CYS A 7 -5.44 0.08 16.83
C CYS A 7 -5.00 0.98 18.00
N VAL A 8 -4.81 2.27 17.72
CA VAL A 8 -4.72 3.31 18.75
C VAL A 8 -5.95 4.20 18.59
N LEU A 9 -7.01 3.82 19.29
CA LEU A 9 -8.06 4.67 19.81
C LEU A 9 -8.93 3.77 20.69
N LEU A 10 -8.47 3.62 21.94
CA LEU A 10 -9.20 3.19 23.15
C LEU A 10 -8.17 2.63 24.15
N LEU A 11 -7.38 3.53 24.74
CA LEU A 11 -6.63 3.29 25.99
C LEU A 11 -6.07 4.64 26.46
N SER A 12 -6.96 5.53 26.87
CA SER A 12 -6.64 6.61 27.79
C SER A 12 -7.60 6.48 28.97
N GLY A 13 -7.16 5.70 29.96
CA GLY A 13 -7.89 5.53 31.21
C GLY A 13 -7.16 4.54 32.11
N LEU A 14 -6.45 5.10 33.10
CA LEU A 14 -6.02 4.44 34.35
C LEU A 14 -4.70 3.66 34.35
N THR A 15 -3.60 4.40 34.32
CA THR A 15 -2.55 4.22 35.33
C THR A 15 -2.09 5.58 35.84
N ALA A 16 -2.63 6.00 36.98
CA ALA A 16 -2.00 7.00 37.84
C ALA A 16 -2.31 6.64 39.30
N CYS A 17 -1.28 6.19 40.00
CA CYS A 17 -1.31 6.09 41.45
C CYS A 17 -1.46 7.48 42.06
N ALA A 18 -2.36 7.58 43.04
CA ALA A 18 -2.32 8.41 44.24
C ALA A 18 -1.57 9.77 44.20
N GLN A 19 -2.34 10.86 44.26
CA GLN A 19 -2.16 11.90 45.26
C GLN A 19 -3.44 12.75 45.38
N ILE A 20 -4.01 12.74 46.59
CA ILE A 20 -5.22 13.48 46.98
C ILE A 20 -4.89 14.97 47.13
N PRO A 21 -5.79 15.87 46.68
CA PRO A 21 -6.11 17.05 47.45
C PRO A 21 -7.57 17.03 47.89
N ALA A 22 -7.77 17.54 49.10
CA ALA A 22 -8.98 17.48 49.87
C ALA A 22 -10.13 18.35 49.33
N ASN A 23 -11.34 17.84 49.57
CA ASN A 23 -12.57 18.54 49.91
C ASN A 23 -13.04 19.69 48.99
N LYS A 24 -14.01 19.36 48.13
CA LYS A 24 -15.11 20.26 47.78
C LYS A 24 -16.39 19.44 47.79
N GLU A 25 -17.29 19.78 48.70
CA GLU A 25 -18.68 19.33 48.67
C GLU A 25 -19.26 19.69 47.29
N ILE A 26 -19.72 18.68 46.57
CA ILE A 26 -20.55 18.83 45.38
C ILE A 26 -21.92 18.31 45.79
N GLU A 27 -22.91 19.20 45.69
CA GLU A 27 -24.32 18.91 45.89
C GLU A 27 -24.73 17.66 45.12
N ASN A 28 -25.42 16.75 45.82
CA ASN A 28 -25.92 15.50 45.29
C ASN A 28 -26.75 15.71 44.03
N THR A 29 -26.25 15.16 42.93
CA THR A 29 -27.00 14.80 41.73
C THR A 29 -28.03 13.72 42.09
N GLU A 30 -29.29 14.11 42.26
CA GLU A 30 -30.41 13.16 42.30
C GLU A 30 -30.64 12.50 40.91
N GLU A 31 -30.24 13.15 39.82
CA GLU A 31 -30.41 12.62 38.44
C GLU A 31 -29.48 11.44 38.10
N SER A 32 -28.31 11.30 38.73
CA SER A 32 -27.38 10.19 38.44
C SER A 32 -27.76 8.87 39.10
N ASN A 33 -28.51 8.92 40.21
CA ASN A 33 -28.94 7.72 40.93
C ASN A 33 -30.15 7.05 40.25
N GLU A 34 -31.02 7.80 39.56
CA GLU A 34 -32.22 7.23 38.94
C GLU A 34 -31.91 6.37 37.70
N GLN A 35 -30.87 6.70 36.91
CA GLN A 35 -30.47 5.89 35.75
C GLN A 35 -29.70 4.61 36.13
N GLU A 36 -28.86 4.63 37.16
CA GLU A 36 -28.20 3.43 37.66
C GLU A 36 -29.20 2.46 38.30
N ASP A 37 -30.17 2.96 39.08
CA ASP A 37 -31.20 2.15 39.74
C ASP A 37 -32.19 1.54 38.72
N ALA A 38 -32.55 2.28 37.67
CA ALA A 38 -33.38 1.77 36.56
C ALA A 38 -32.66 0.70 35.69
N SER A 39 -31.34 0.80 35.52
CA SER A 39 -30.55 -0.20 34.78
C SER A 39 -30.36 -1.50 35.57
N GLN A 40 -30.24 -1.42 36.89
CA GLN A 40 -30.16 -2.59 37.77
C GLN A 40 -31.51 -3.30 37.94
N ALA A 41 -32.63 -2.57 37.83
CA ALA A 41 -33.98 -3.12 37.94
C ALA A 41 -34.36 -4.14 36.84
N ASN A 42 -33.69 -4.10 35.67
CA ASN A 42 -33.99 -4.95 34.51
C ASN A 42 -33.03 -6.14 34.32
N LEU A 43 -32.08 -6.36 35.23
CA LEU A 43 -31.17 -7.51 35.14
C LEU A 43 -31.90 -8.82 35.52
N PRO A 44 -31.63 -9.94 34.83
CA PRO A 44 -32.22 -11.22 35.19
C PRO A 44 -31.74 -11.64 36.59
N LYS A 45 -32.67 -12.04 37.45
CA LYS A 45 -32.37 -12.62 38.76
C LYS A 45 -31.87 -14.05 38.58
N GLN A 46 -30.60 -14.17 38.19
CA GLN A 46 -29.96 -15.44 37.89
C GLN A 46 -29.23 -15.98 39.13
N GLU A 47 -29.64 -17.15 39.61
CA GLU A 47 -28.91 -17.85 40.67
C GLU A 47 -27.55 -18.35 40.13
N LEU A 48 -26.49 -18.15 40.92
CA LEU A 48 -25.14 -18.61 40.58
C LEU A 48 -25.02 -20.12 40.82
N THR A 49 -25.54 -20.90 39.88
CA THR A 49 -25.44 -22.36 39.93
C THR A 49 -24.02 -22.84 39.63
N ALA A 50 -23.65 -24.02 40.14
CA ALA A 50 -22.34 -24.61 39.88
C ALA A 50 -22.00 -24.73 38.37
N PRO A 51 -22.94 -25.10 37.46
CA PRO A 51 -22.69 -25.07 36.02
C PRO A 51 -22.36 -23.68 35.45
N ILE A 52 -23.05 -22.62 35.92
CA ILE A 52 -22.78 -21.24 35.46
C ILE A 52 -21.40 -20.80 35.92
N LEU A 53 -21.07 -21.01 37.20
CA LEU A 53 -19.76 -20.68 37.74
C LEU A 53 -18.65 -21.44 37.01
N PHE A 54 -18.88 -22.72 36.70
CA PHE A 54 -17.94 -23.56 35.97
C PHE A 54 -17.70 -23.04 34.53
N ASP A 55 -18.76 -22.78 33.76
CA ASP A 55 -18.60 -22.24 32.41
C ASP A 55 -17.92 -20.86 32.41
N PHE A 56 -18.21 -20.01 33.41
CA PHE A 56 -17.58 -18.69 33.56
C PHE A 56 -16.08 -18.80 33.84
N LEU A 57 -15.69 -19.62 34.82
CA LEU A 57 -14.29 -19.83 35.17
C LEU A 57 -13.49 -20.45 34.02
N ILE A 58 -14.07 -21.39 33.27
CA ILE A 58 -13.42 -21.93 32.07
C ILE A 58 -13.27 -20.85 31.01
N GLY A 59 -14.31 -20.06 30.75
CA GLY A 59 -14.26 -18.98 29.78
C GLY A 59 -13.14 -17.99 30.05
N GLU A 60 -13.04 -17.50 31.29
CA GLU A 60 -11.99 -16.55 31.70
C GLU A 60 -10.60 -17.18 31.70
N THR A 61 -10.45 -18.41 32.21
CA THR A 61 -9.16 -19.11 32.22
C THR A 61 -8.68 -19.38 30.79
N ALA A 62 -9.59 -19.73 29.88
CA ALA A 62 -9.29 -19.92 28.48
C ALA A 62 -8.84 -18.61 27.81
N LEU A 63 -9.51 -17.49 28.10
CA LEU A 63 -9.14 -16.18 27.59
C LEU A 63 -7.74 -15.77 28.05
N GLN A 64 -7.44 -15.93 29.34
CA GLN A 64 -6.11 -15.65 29.91
C GLN A 64 -4.99 -16.50 29.28
N ARG A 65 -5.32 -17.72 28.85
CA ARG A 65 -4.37 -18.66 28.22
C ARG A 65 -4.31 -18.52 26.69
N GLY A 66 -5.08 -17.60 26.10
CA GLY A 66 -5.15 -17.41 24.65
C GLY A 66 -5.95 -18.50 23.91
N ASN A 67 -6.71 -19.34 24.62
CA ASN A 67 -7.57 -20.37 24.04
C ASN A 67 -8.93 -19.79 23.63
N LEU A 68 -8.92 -18.97 22.58
CA LEU A 68 -10.07 -18.15 22.18
C LEU A 68 -11.31 -18.98 21.81
N ASP A 69 -11.16 -20.11 21.11
CA ASP A 69 -12.30 -20.96 20.74
C ASP A 69 -13.06 -21.52 21.94
N VAL A 70 -12.33 -21.90 23.01
CA VAL A 70 -12.95 -22.39 24.25
C VAL A 70 -13.66 -21.24 24.94
N ALA A 71 -13.03 -20.06 25.02
CA ALA A 71 -13.63 -18.88 25.62
C ALA A 71 -14.93 -18.46 24.90
N VAL A 72 -14.91 -18.37 23.57
CA VAL A 72 -16.07 -18.03 22.73
C VAL A 72 -17.23 -19.00 23.01
N ASN A 73 -16.99 -20.31 22.93
CA ASN A 73 -18.04 -21.31 23.12
C ASN A 73 -18.67 -21.23 24.52
N ARG A 74 -17.86 -21.01 25.57
CA ARG A 74 -18.34 -20.89 26.95
C ARG A 74 -19.16 -19.62 27.15
N TYR A 75 -18.68 -18.48 26.65
CA TYR A 75 -19.36 -17.21 26.81
C TYR A 75 -20.65 -17.11 26.00
N VAL A 76 -20.68 -17.64 24.78
CA VAL A 76 -21.92 -17.72 24.00
C VAL A 76 -22.95 -18.63 24.68
N LYS A 77 -22.51 -19.75 25.27
CA LYS A 77 -23.39 -20.62 26.08
C LYS A 77 -23.93 -19.87 27.30
N LEU A 78 -23.05 -19.18 28.05
CA LEU A 78 -23.45 -18.39 29.22
C LEU A 78 -24.45 -17.29 28.85
N ALA A 79 -24.24 -16.57 27.75
CA ALA A 79 -25.16 -15.55 27.28
C ALA A 79 -26.56 -16.13 27.01
N LYS A 80 -26.63 -17.31 26.38
CA LYS A 80 -27.90 -18.03 26.14
C LYS A 80 -28.59 -18.48 27.43
N THR A 81 -27.83 -19.03 28.37
CA THR A 81 -28.37 -19.62 29.60
C THR A 81 -28.79 -18.56 30.60
N THR A 82 -27.96 -17.54 30.81
CA THR A 82 -28.21 -16.49 31.81
C THR A 82 -29.17 -15.42 31.32
N ARG A 83 -29.24 -15.22 29.99
CA ARG A 83 -29.93 -14.08 29.37
C ARG A 83 -29.53 -12.74 30.00
N ASP A 84 -28.30 -12.64 30.51
CA ASP A 84 -27.76 -11.43 31.11
C ASP A 84 -27.08 -10.58 30.00
N PRO A 85 -27.50 -9.32 29.79
CA PRO A 85 -26.96 -8.50 28.72
C PRO A 85 -25.46 -8.22 28.89
N ARG A 86 -24.93 -8.20 30.11
CA ARG A 86 -23.49 -8.01 30.36
C ARG A 86 -22.68 -9.21 29.86
N ILE A 87 -23.23 -10.41 30.03
CA ILE A 87 -22.64 -11.65 29.52
C ILE A 87 -22.76 -11.71 28.00
N ALA A 88 -23.88 -11.26 27.44
CA ALA A 88 -24.05 -11.16 25.99
C ALA A 88 -23.04 -10.18 25.36
N LYS A 89 -22.88 -8.97 25.94
CA LYS A 89 -21.85 -7.99 25.56
C LYS A 89 -20.45 -8.62 25.59
N ARG A 90 -20.09 -9.25 26.72
CA ARG A 90 -18.78 -9.92 26.88
C ARG A 90 -18.57 -11.03 25.85
N ALA A 91 -19.59 -11.82 25.56
CA ALA A 91 -19.54 -12.87 24.54
C ALA A 91 -19.32 -12.28 23.13
N THR A 92 -19.94 -11.14 22.82
CA THR A 92 -19.72 -10.41 21.57
C THR A 92 -18.28 -9.94 21.45
N GLU A 93 -17.74 -9.26 22.47
CA GLU A 93 -16.37 -8.75 22.49
C GLU A 93 -15.33 -9.86 22.28
N ILE A 94 -15.48 -10.98 23.01
CA ILE A 94 -14.57 -12.13 22.89
C ILE A 94 -14.66 -12.75 21.50
N SER A 95 -15.86 -12.87 20.93
CA SER A 95 -16.06 -13.43 19.60
C SER A 95 -15.48 -12.54 18.50
N LEU A 96 -15.62 -11.22 18.62
CA LEU A 96 -14.98 -10.25 17.72
C LEU A 96 -13.46 -10.33 17.82
N HIS A 97 -12.91 -10.39 19.03
CA HIS A 97 -11.46 -10.52 19.25
C HIS A 97 -10.90 -11.83 18.67
N ALA A 98 -11.68 -12.91 18.74
CA ALA A 98 -11.34 -14.20 18.17
C ALA A 98 -11.50 -14.27 16.64
N GLY A 99 -12.06 -13.24 16.01
CA GLY A 99 -12.41 -13.26 14.58
C GLY A 99 -13.54 -14.25 14.24
N ASN A 100 -14.29 -14.74 15.24
CA ASN A 100 -15.41 -15.66 15.05
C ASN A 100 -16.70 -14.86 14.78
N THR A 101 -16.92 -14.54 13.51
CA THR A 101 -18.03 -13.69 13.06
C THR A 101 -19.41 -14.28 13.36
N PHE A 102 -19.57 -15.60 13.22
CA PHE A 102 -20.83 -16.29 13.50
C PHE A 102 -21.21 -16.19 14.98
N ALA A 103 -20.25 -16.46 15.88
CA ALA A 103 -20.46 -16.34 17.31
C ALA A 103 -20.71 -14.88 17.72
N ALA A 104 -19.99 -13.93 17.12
CA ALA A 104 -20.17 -12.50 17.37
C ALA A 104 -21.59 -12.04 16.97
N GLU A 105 -22.11 -12.47 15.81
CA GLU A 105 -23.44 -12.10 15.34
C GLU A 105 -24.53 -12.66 16.28
N GLN A 106 -24.36 -13.92 16.69
CA GLN A 106 -25.27 -14.55 17.62
C GLN A 106 -25.29 -13.85 18.98
N ALA A 107 -24.12 -13.54 19.55
CA ALA A 107 -24.01 -12.86 20.83
C ALA A 107 -24.54 -11.42 20.77
N ALA A 108 -24.19 -10.66 19.71
CA ALA A 108 -24.64 -9.29 19.53
C ALA A 108 -26.17 -9.20 19.32
N THR A 109 -26.74 -10.16 18.58
CA THR A 109 -28.19 -10.28 18.43
C THR A 109 -28.89 -10.53 19.77
N MET A 110 -28.33 -11.38 20.63
CA MET A 110 -28.86 -11.57 21.97
C MET A 110 -28.72 -10.30 22.81
N TRP A 111 -27.58 -9.63 22.74
CA TRP A 111 -27.33 -8.41 23.50
C TRP A 111 -28.37 -7.33 23.19
N ILE A 112 -28.62 -7.03 21.91
CA ILE A 112 -29.64 -6.02 21.53
C ILE A 112 -31.08 -6.47 21.83
N GLN A 113 -31.36 -7.78 21.88
CA GLN A 113 -32.67 -8.28 22.32
C GLN A 113 -32.90 -8.12 23.82
N LEU A 114 -31.83 -8.23 24.62
CA LEU A 114 -31.87 -8.10 26.07
C LEU A 114 -31.86 -6.63 26.52
N GLU A 115 -31.16 -5.76 25.78
CA GLU A 115 -31.15 -4.31 25.98
C GLU A 115 -31.53 -3.56 24.69
N PRO A 116 -32.83 -3.51 24.33
CA PRO A 116 -33.26 -2.85 23.09
C PRO A 116 -32.90 -1.37 23.02
N ASP A 117 -32.80 -0.67 24.15
CA ASP A 117 -32.49 0.76 24.19
C ASP A 117 -30.97 1.04 24.27
N SER A 118 -30.12 0.00 24.32
CA SER A 118 -28.66 0.16 24.36
C SER A 118 -28.12 0.63 23.01
N VAL A 119 -27.56 1.84 22.99
CA VAL A 119 -26.88 2.42 21.83
C VAL A 119 -25.65 1.58 21.45
N ASP A 120 -24.85 1.18 22.44
CA ASP A 120 -23.65 0.34 22.24
C ASP A 120 -24.00 -1.00 21.58
N ALA A 121 -25.03 -1.68 22.07
CA ALA A 121 -25.47 -2.96 21.52
C ALA A 121 -25.91 -2.79 20.05
N ARG A 122 -26.64 -1.71 19.79
CA ARG A 122 -27.20 -1.39 18.47
C ARG A 122 -26.11 -0.99 17.47
N GLN A 123 -25.14 -0.17 17.87
CA GLN A 123 -23.97 0.17 17.06
C GLN A 123 -23.14 -1.08 16.73
N THR A 124 -22.92 -1.95 17.71
CA THR A 124 -22.13 -3.17 17.54
C THR A 124 -22.78 -4.14 16.55
N ILE A 125 -24.07 -4.44 16.69
CA ILE A 125 -24.77 -5.33 15.76
C ILE A 125 -24.87 -4.71 14.36
N ALA A 126 -25.16 -3.40 14.25
CA ALA A 126 -25.23 -2.73 12.95
C ALA A 126 -23.88 -2.79 12.21
N ALA A 127 -22.78 -2.45 12.89
CA ALA A 127 -21.44 -2.51 12.30
C ALA A 127 -21.05 -3.93 11.88
N LEU A 128 -21.38 -4.93 12.69
CA LEU A 128 -21.13 -6.33 12.37
C LEU A 128 -21.93 -6.77 11.14
N LEU A 129 -23.22 -6.48 11.08
CA LEU A 129 -24.08 -6.84 9.94
C LEU A 129 -23.63 -6.16 8.64
N VAL A 130 -23.22 -4.89 8.71
CA VAL A 130 -22.64 -4.17 7.56
C VAL A 130 -21.37 -4.85 7.06
N ASN A 131 -20.45 -5.20 7.96
CA ASN A 131 -19.21 -5.89 7.60
C ASN A 131 -19.47 -7.29 7.02
N LEU A 132 -20.55 -7.94 7.43
CA LEU A 132 -20.98 -9.24 6.90
C LEU A 132 -21.74 -9.15 5.58
N GLY A 133 -21.98 -7.95 5.05
CA GLY A 133 -22.75 -7.77 3.81
C GLY A 133 -24.28 -7.86 4.00
N LYS A 134 -24.77 -7.99 5.23
CA LYS A 134 -26.20 -8.20 5.54
C LYS A 134 -26.94 -6.87 5.71
N LEU A 135 -26.98 -6.07 4.65
CA LEU A 135 -27.49 -4.69 4.69
C LEU A 135 -28.97 -4.59 5.06
N ASP A 136 -29.82 -5.48 4.53
CA ASP A 136 -31.26 -5.50 4.85
C ASP A 136 -31.53 -5.68 6.34
N THR A 137 -30.73 -6.52 7.00
CA THR A 137 -30.84 -6.73 8.45
C THR A 137 -30.22 -5.62 9.27
N ALA A 138 -29.23 -4.90 8.71
CA ALA A 138 -28.58 -3.79 9.38
C ALA A 138 -29.46 -2.53 9.37
N GLN A 139 -30.23 -2.32 8.30
CA GLN A 139 -31.07 -1.14 8.07
C GLN A 139 -31.90 -0.71 9.28
N PRO A 140 -32.76 -1.56 9.89
CA PRO A 140 -33.60 -1.12 11.03
C PRO A 140 -32.78 -0.70 12.26
N HIS A 141 -31.58 -1.27 12.44
CA HIS A 141 -30.68 -0.84 13.51
C HIS A 141 -30.10 0.55 13.22
N LEU A 142 -29.69 0.80 11.97
CA LEU A 142 -29.17 2.10 11.52
C LEU A 142 -30.25 3.20 11.57
N GLU A 143 -31.47 2.92 11.11
CA GLU A 143 -32.61 3.85 11.20
C GLU A 143 -32.87 4.28 12.64
N LYS A 144 -32.85 3.32 13.57
CA LYS A 144 -33.09 3.61 14.98
C LYS A 144 -31.93 4.39 15.62
N LEU A 145 -30.68 4.11 15.23
CA LEU A 145 -29.52 4.91 15.66
C LEU A 145 -29.68 6.36 15.20
N LEU A 146 -29.96 6.59 13.92
CA LEU A 146 -30.17 7.93 13.37
C LEU A 146 -31.34 8.64 14.06
N ALA A 147 -32.47 7.97 14.29
CA ALA A 147 -33.63 8.57 14.93
C ALA A 147 -33.41 8.93 16.43
N THR A 148 -32.40 8.34 17.07
CA THR A 148 -32.07 8.62 18.49
C THR A 148 -31.13 9.83 18.60
N GLU A 149 -30.36 10.12 17.57
CA GLU A 149 -29.47 11.28 17.48
C GLU A 149 -30.28 12.54 17.13
N LYS A 150 -30.39 13.50 18.05
CA LYS A 150 -31.12 14.76 17.80
C LYS A 150 -30.21 15.93 17.40
N GLU A 151 -29.04 16.04 18.03
CA GLU A 151 -28.10 17.15 17.82
C GLU A 151 -26.87 16.74 16.99
N GLY A 152 -26.58 15.43 16.90
CA GLY A 152 -25.40 14.87 16.23
C GLY A 152 -25.64 14.27 14.84
N LEU A 153 -26.81 14.50 14.22
CA LEU A 153 -27.22 13.83 12.97
C LEU A 153 -26.20 13.94 11.83
N GLY A 154 -25.61 15.12 11.63
CA GLY A 154 -24.58 15.31 10.61
C GLY A 154 -23.36 14.39 10.83
N ASN A 155 -22.86 14.34 12.07
CA ASN A 155 -21.76 13.45 12.45
C ASN A 155 -22.15 11.97 12.31
N ALA A 156 -23.39 11.62 12.62
CA ALA A 156 -23.89 10.26 12.45
C ALA A 156 -23.86 9.82 10.98
N PHE A 157 -24.23 10.70 10.04
CA PHE A 157 -24.10 10.41 8.60
C PHE A 157 -22.64 10.29 8.14
N MET A 158 -21.73 11.09 8.70
CA MET A 158 -20.30 10.96 8.41
C MET A 158 -19.73 9.62 8.89
N GLN A 159 -20.11 9.18 10.09
CA GLN A 159 -19.72 7.87 10.63
C GLN A 159 -20.35 6.72 9.83
N LEU A 160 -21.62 6.85 9.45
CA LEU A 160 -22.33 5.89 8.62
C LEU A 160 -21.63 5.69 7.26
N ASN A 161 -21.23 6.78 6.61
CA ASN A 161 -20.48 6.73 5.36
C ASN A 161 -19.15 5.97 5.54
N GLN A 162 -18.40 6.25 6.61
CA GLN A 162 -17.16 5.54 6.90
C GLN A 162 -17.40 4.03 7.11
N LEU A 163 -18.44 3.66 7.85
CA LEU A 163 -18.79 2.27 8.11
C LEU A 163 -19.15 1.52 6.82
N LEU A 164 -20.03 2.10 6.01
CA LEU A 164 -20.55 1.48 4.79
C LEU A 164 -19.53 1.46 3.65
N SER A 165 -18.56 2.39 3.62
CA SER A 165 -17.53 2.44 2.58
C SER A 165 -16.73 1.13 2.43
N ARG A 166 -16.65 0.33 3.50
CA ARG A 166 -15.93 -0.95 3.55
C ARG A 166 -16.72 -2.12 2.99
N ASN A 167 -18.03 -1.99 2.82
CA ASN A 167 -18.88 -3.05 2.31
C ASN A 167 -18.52 -3.35 0.84
N PRO A 168 -18.43 -4.63 0.42
CA PRO A 168 -18.08 -4.98 -0.95
C PRO A 168 -19.16 -4.59 -1.98
N ASP A 169 -20.44 -4.61 -1.59
CA ASP A 169 -21.55 -4.26 -2.47
C ASP A 169 -21.81 -2.74 -2.44
N LYS A 170 -21.22 -2.04 -3.40
CA LYS A 170 -21.32 -0.57 -3.51
C LYS A 170 -22.70 -0.11 -3.94
N ALA A 171 -23.40 -0.89 -4.77
CA ALA A 171 -24.72 -0.53 -5.28
C ALA A 171 -25.79 -0.63 -4.17
N ALA A 172 -25.77 -1.74 -3.41
CA ALA A 172 -26.67 -1.90 -2.27
C ALA A 172 -26.37 -0.88 -1.16
N THR A 173 -25.09 -0.55 -0.96
CA THR A 173 -24.68 0.51 -0.02
C THR A 173 -25.27 1.88 -0.40
N LEU A 174 -25.20 2.27 -1.67
CA LEU A 174 -25.80 3.51 -2.15
C LEU A 174 -27.31 3.53 -1.92
N GLN A 175 -28.00 2.45 -2.27
CA GLN A 175 -29.46 2.34 -2.07
C GLN A 175 -29.84 2.48 -0.59
N LEU A 176 -29.11 1.82 0.32
CA LEU A 176 -29.34 1.93 1.75
C LEU A 176 -29.14 3.37 2.24
N ILE A 177 -28.05 4.03 1.87
CA ILE A 177 -27.81 5.43 2.27
C ILE A 177 -28.93 6.34 1.74
N GLN A 178 -29.38 6.16 0.49
CA GLN A 178 -30.49 6.94 -0.06
C GLN A 178 -31.80 6.74 0.70
N GLN A 179 -32.08 5.53 1.20
CA GLN A 179 -33.26 5.23 2.01
C GLN A 179 -33.17 5.87 3.40
N LEU A 180 -32.03 5.69 4.10
CA LEU A 180 -31.79 6.27 5.42
C LEU A 180 -31.84 7.80 5.42
N SER A 181 -31.49 8.41 4.27
CA SER A 181 -31.45 9.85 4.07
C SER A 181 -32.80 10.51 3.77
N GLN A 182 -33.86 9.74 3.44
CA GLN A 182 -35.15 10.33 3.04
C GLN A 182 -35.75 11.33 4.05
N PRO A 183 -35.68 11.10 5.38
CA PRO A 183 -36.22 12.04 6.36
C PRO A 183 -35.38 13.30 6.56
N TYR A 184 -34.15 13.34 6.05
CA TYR A 184 -33.11 14.30 6.47
C TYR A 184 -32.50 15.10 5.30
N LYS A 185 -33.23 15.25 4.20
CA LYS A 185 -32.74 15.86 2.94
C LYS A 185 -32.23 17.29 3.07
N GLU A 186 -32.62 18.02 4.11
CA GLU A 186 -32.15 19.40 4.31
C GLU A 186 -30.75 19.48 4.92
N LEU A 187 -30.13 18.34 5.29
CA LEU A 187 -28.79 18.31 5.85
C LEU A 187 -27.71 18.20 4.76
N PRO A 188 -26.66 19.04 4.79
CA PRO A 188 -25.56 18.93 3.83
C PRO A 188 -24.80 17.60 3.97
N GLU A 189 -24.66 17.05 5.18
CA GLU A 189 -23.97 15.77 5.43
C GLU A 189 -24.66 14.57 4.80
N VAL A 190 -25.99 14.63 4.65
CA VAL A 190 -26.78 13.61 3.97
C VAL A 190 -26.40 13.55 2.49
N HIS A 191 -26.38 14.71 1.84
CA HIS A 191 -25.97 14.82 0.45
C HIS A 191 -24.50 14.43 0.24
N PHE A 192 -23.61 14.80 1.17
CA PHE A 192 -22.22 14.35 1.16
C PHE A 192 -22.12 12.81 1.25
N ALA A 193 -22.88 12.18 2.15
CA ALA A 193 -22.88 10.72 2.31
C ALA A 193 -23.41 10.00 1.07
N ILE A 194 -24.52 10.48 0.47
CA ILE A 194 -25.05 9.92 -0.78
C ILE A 194 -24.01 10.07 -1.90
N SER A 195 -23.38 11.25 -2.03
CA SER A 195 -22.37 11.51 -3.04
C SER A 195 -21.19 10.54 -2.93
N GLN A 196 -20.67 10.32 -1.73
CA GLN A 196 -19.55 9.40 -1.49
C GLN A 196 -19.93 7.95 -1.79
N ALA A 197 -21.15 7.52 -1.45
CA ALA A 197 -21.62 6.19 -1.83
C ALA A 197 -21.80 6.05 -3.35
N ALA A 198 -22.31 7.09 -4.02
CA ALA A 198 -22.46 7.11 -5.48
C ALA A 198 -21.10 7.06 -6.18
N TRP A 199 -20.09 7.75 -5.64
CA TRP A 199 -18.72 7.69 -6.11
C TRP A 199 -18.16 6.26 -6.10
N PHE A 200 -18.29 5.55 -4.97
CA PHE A 200 -17.83 4.15 -4.88
C PHE A 200 -18.65 3.18 -5.74
N ALA A 201 -19.91 3.52 -6.04
CA ALA A 201 -20.76 2.78 -6.97
C ALA A 201 -20.52 3.14 -8.45
N ASN A 202 -19.48 3.93 -8.76
CA ASN A 202 -19.16 4.44 -10.10
C ASN A 202 -20.27 5.28 -10.75
N GLN A 203 -21.17 5.87 -9.95
CA GLN A 203 -22.21 6.79 -10.41
C GLN A 203 -21.72 8.23 -10.28
N HIS A 204 -20.70 8.59 -11.08
CA HIS A 204 -19.99 9.87 -10.94
C HIS A 204 -20.89 11.11 -11.13
N GLN A 205 -21.87 11.05 -12.05
CA GLN A 205 -22.80 12.16 -12.24
C GLN A 205 -23.68 12.39 -11.01
N LEU A 206 -24.28 11.32 -10.47
CA LEU A 206 -25.06 11.40 -9.24
C LEU A 206 -24.20 11.89 -8.07
N ALA A 207 -22.96 11.41 -7.98
CA ALA A 207 -22.03 11.86 -6.96
C ALA A 207 -21.78 13.38 -7.02
N SER A 208 -21.57 13.92 -8.23
CA SER A 208 -21.41 15.36 -8.44
C SER A 208 -22.68 16.13 -8.08
N ASP A 209 -23.86 15.68 -8.56
CA ASP A 209 -25.13 16.38 -8.31
C ASP A 209 -25.45 16.48 -6.81
N GLU A 210 -25.25 15.40 -6.06
CA GLU A 210 -25.48 15.40 -4.61
C GLU A 210 -24.43 16.25 -3.88
N MET A 211 -23.16 16.24 -4.31
CA MET A 211 -22.15 17.10 -3.71
C MET A 211 -22.42 18.60 -3.95
N GLN A 212 -22.94 18.95 -5.14
CA GLN A 212 -23.39 20.31 -5.42
C GLN A 212 -24.55 20.72 -4.50
N ARG A 213 -25.48 19.81 -4.17
CA ARG A 213 -26.55 20.10 -3.18
C ARG A 213 -25.98 20.28 -1.79
N ALA A 214 -25.01 19.45 -1.37
CA ALA A 214 -24.31 19.63 -0.10
C ALA A 214 -23.67 21.02 0.00
N LEU A 215 -23.01 21.47 -1.07
CA LEU A 215 -22.40 22.80 -1.16
C LEU A 215 -23.43 23.93 -1.29
N ALA A 216 -24.62 23.69 -1.86
CA ALA A 216 -25.69 24.69 -1.87
C ALA A 216 -26.23 24.96 -0.45
N LEU A 217 -26.28 23.93 0.39
CA LEU A 217 -26.71 24.01 1.78
C LEU A 217 -25.61 24.54 2.71
N ARG A 218 -24.34 24.20 2.45
CA ARG A 218 -23.16 24.71 3.17
C ARG A 218 -22.05 25.12 2.19
N PRO A 219 -22.08 26.35 1.67
CA PRO A 219 -21.16 26.82 0.63
C PRO A 219 -19.68 26.90 1.01
N ASP A 220 -19.36 27.12 2.28
CA ASP A 220 -18.00 27.24 2.83
C ASP A 220 -17.39 25.88 3.23
N TRP A 221 -18.02 24.77 2.87
CA TRP A 221 -17.58 23.44 3.28
C TRP A 221 -16.42 22.92 2.41
N GLU A 222 -15.18 23.25 2.79
CA GLU A 222 -13.98 22.90 2.01
C GLU A 222 -13.85 21.41 1.70
N ILE A 223 -14.17 20.53 2.66
CA ILE A 223 -14.13 19.08 2.46
C ILE A 223 -15.08 18.68 1.32
N ALA A 224 -16.31 19.19 1.30
CA ALA A 224 -17.26 18.93 0.22
C ALA A 224 -16.75 19.47 -1.12
N ALA A 225 -16.10 20.64 -1.14
CA ALA A 225 -15.53 21.21 -2.34
C ALA A 225 -14.38 20.34 -2.91
N ILE A 226 -13.46 19.88 -2.06
CA ILE A 226 -12.36 18.99 -2.45
C ILE A 226 -12.89 17.67 -3.01
N HIS A 227 -13.92 17.10 -2.38
CA HIS A 227 -14.55 15.89 -2.89
C HIS A 227 -15.26 16.12 -4.22
N ASN A 228 -16.00 17.23 -4.37
CA ASN A 228 -16.66 17.59 -5.62
C ASN A 228 -15.67 17.71 -6.78
N GLY A 229 -14.58 18.46 -6.59
CA GLY A 229 -13.60 18.65 -7.66
C GLY A 229 -12.86 17.35 -8.02
N ARG A 230 -12.64 16.42 -7.07
CA ARG A 230 -12.13 15.07 -7.39
C ARG A 230 -13.11 14.24 -8.20
N ILE A 231 -14.41 14.33 -7.90
CA ILE A 231 -15.48 13.67 -8.68
C ILE A 231 -15.49 14.25 -10.10
N LEU A 232 -15.49 15.59 -10.23
CA LEU A 232 -15.45 16.28 -11.50
C LEU A 232 -14.20 15.92 -12.30
N GLN A 233 -13.02 15.84 -11.69
CA GLN A 233 -11.76 15.52 -12.37
C GLN A 233 -11.83 14.19 -13.14
N ARG A 234 -12.65 13.27 -12.65
CA ARG A 234 -12.87 11.94 -13.26
C ARG A 234 -13.87 11.96 -14.40
N ILE A 235 -14.71 12.99 -14.47
CA ILE A 235 -15.62 13.27 -15.57
C ILE A 235 -14.89 14.12 -16.63
N SER A 236 -14.33 15.26 -16.19
CA SER A 236 -13.66 16.27 -17.01
C SER A 236 -12.68 17.07 -16.12
N ILE A 237 -11.41 17.15 -16.54
CA ILE A 237 -10.40 17.95 -15.84
C ILE A 237 -10.76 19.44 -15.91
N ASP A 238 -11.33 19.90 -17.03
CA ASP A 238 -11.74 21.29 -17.23
C ASP A 238 -12.85 21.69 -16.26
N ASP A 239 -13.85 20.82 -16.07
CA ASP A 239 -14.97 21.07 -15.14
C ASP A 239 -14.46 21.18 -13.69
N ALA A 240 -13.51 20.33 -13.31
CA ALA A 240 -12.88 20.40 -11.99
C ALA A 240 -12.07 21.69 -11.81
N SER A 241 -11.30 22.07 -12.83
CA SER A 241 -10.51 23.29 -12.84
C SER A 241 -11.40 24.54 -12.72
N GLU A 242 -12.48 24.59 -13.49
CA GLU A 242 -13.48 25.66 -13.43
C GLU A 242 -14.15 25.74 -12.06
N PHE A 243 -14.63 24.60 -11.53
CA PHE A 243 -15.26 24.53 -10.23
C PHE A 243 -14.37 25.08 -9.12
N TYR A 244 -13.11 24.61 -9.03
CA TYR A 244 -12.19 25.07 -8.00
C TYR A 244 -11.83 26.55 -8.15
N ARG A 245 -11.60 27.02 -9.37
CA ARG A 245 -11.34 28.43 -9.66
C ARG A 245 -12.49 29.30 -9.15
N ASP A 246 -13.73 28.91 -9.44
CA ASP A 246 -14.91 29.68 -9.04
C ASP A 246 -15.18 29.59 -7.54
N TYR A 247 -14.88 28.46 -6.91
CA TYR A 247 -14.90 28.31 -5.46
C TYR A 247 -13.92 29.27 -4.79
N LEU A 248 -12.66 29.30 -5.24
CA LEU A 248 -11.60 30.14 -4.67
C LEU A 248 -11.79 31.64 -4.93
N LYS A 249 -12.59 32.03 -5.94
CA LYS A 249 -13.03 33.43 -6.08
C LYS A 249 -13.92 33.87 -4.92
N LYS A 250 -14.74 32.96 -4.37
CA LYS A 250 -15.66 33.23 -3.25
C LYS A 250 -14.98 33.01 -1.90
N TYR A 251 -14.13 31.98 -1.82
CA TYR A 251 -13.41 31.56 -0.61
C TYR A 251 -11.89 31.57 -0.86
N PRO A 252 -11.26 32.77 -0.97
CA PRO A 252 -9.85 32.87 -1.35
C PRO A 252 -8.89 32.30 -0.30
N GLU A 253 -9.28 32.22 0.96
CA GLU A 253 -8.42 31.72 2.05
C GLU A 253 -8.49 30.19 2.23
N SER A 254 -9.23 29.47 1.37
CA SER A 254 -9.36 28.01 1.44
C SER A 254 -8.13 27.28 0.89
N ASN A 255 -7.07 27.23 1.71
CA ASN A 255 -5.77 26.65 1.36
C ASN A 255 -5.86 25.18 0.90
N GLU A 256 -6.66 24.35 1.59
CA GLU A 256 -6.81 22.93 1.24
C GLU A 256 -7.48 22.75 -0.13
N VAL A 257 -8.47 23.60 -0.44
CA VAL A 257 -9.10 23.64 -1.76
C VAL A 257 -8.11 24.10 -2.81
N ARG A 258 -7.25 25.07 -2.50
CA ARG A 258 -6.19 25.56 -3.41
C ARG A 258 -5.13 24.49 -3.68
N ILE A 259 -4.74 23.70 -2.68
CA ILE A 259 -3.87 22.53 -2.87
C ILE A 259 -4.54 21.52 -3.81
N ALA A 260 -5.83 21.22 -3.61
CA ALA A 260 -6.58 20.32 -4.48
C ALA A 260 -6.68 20.87 -5.92
N TYR A 261 -6.92 22.18 -6.07
CA TYR A 261 -6.95 22.85 -7.36
C TYR A 261 -5.60 22.76 -8.08
N THR A 262 -4.50 23.01 -7.37
CA THR A 262 -3.14 22.95 -7.91
C THR A 262 -2.85 21.56 -8.49
N ARG A 263 -3.25 20.48 -7.80
CA ARG A 263 -3.11 19.10 -8.32
C ARG A 263 -3.93 18.85 -9.59
N VAL A 264 -5.12 19.42 -9.70
CA VAL A 264 -5.93 19.33 -10.93
C VAL A 264 -5.22 20.04 -12.08
N LEU A 265 -4.65 21.22 -11.84
CA LEU A 265 -3.89 21.96 -12.84
C LEU A 265 -2.64 21.19 -13.30
N ILE A 266 -1.90 20.58 -12.37
CA ILE A 266 -0.75 19.70 -12.70
C ILE A 266 -1.21 18.53 -13.59
N SER A 267 -2.31 17.88 -13.22
CA SER A 267 -2.88 16.76 -13.98
C SER A 267 -3.39 17.18 -15.36
N GLY A 268 -3.87 18.42 -15.49
CA GLY A 268 -4.30 19.04 -16.74
C GLY A 268 -3.17 19.64 -17.57
N ASN A 269 -1.91 19.49 -17.14
CA ASN A 269 -0.73 20.08 -17.79
C ASN A 269 -0.77 21.62 -17.88
N GLU A 270 -1.49 22.28 -16.97
CA GLU A 270 -1.62 23.74 -16.84
C GLU A 270 -0.55 24.28 -15.87
N ALA A 271 0.72 24.09 -16.25
CA ALA A 271 1.86 24.33 -15.36
C ALA A 271 1.95 25.78 -14.84
N ASP A 272 1.65 26.78 -15.67
CA ASP A 272 1.76 28.19 -15.29
C ASP A 272 0.72 28.57 -14.24
N LEU A 273 -0.55 28.15 -14.44
CA LEU A 273 -1.60 28.35 -13.45
C LEU A 273 -1.30 27.62 -12.14
N ALA A 274 -0.75 26.39 -12.22
CA ALA A 274 -0.34 25.65 -11.02
C ALA A 274 0.74 26.41 -10.23
N ARG A 275 1.73 27.00 -10.91
CA ARG A 275 2.76 27.84 -10.28
C ARG A 275 2.17 29.07 -9.61
N GLU A 276 1.18 29.73 -10.22
CA GLU A 276 0.50 30.87 -9.60
C GLU A 276 -0.18 30.48 -8.29
N GLN A 277 -0.88 29.34 -8.25
CA GLN A 277 -1.52 28.85 -7.03
C GLN A 277 -0.51 28.48 -5.95
N LEU A 278 0.59 27.83 -6.34
CA LEU A 278 1.68 27.46 -5.45
C LEU A 278 2.36 28.69 -4.84
N GLN A 279 2.67 29.70 -5.67
CA GLN A 279 3.26 30.95 -5.21
C GLN A 279 2.34 31.66 -4.21
N TRP A 280 1.04 31.70 -4.51
CA TRP A 280 0.05 32.28 -3.59
C TRP A 280 0.06 31.55 -2.23
N LEU A 281 0.10 30.20 -2.23
CA LEU A 281 0.15 29.40 -0.99
C LEU A 281 1.38 29.78 -0.16
N MET A 282 2.53 29.93 -0.82
CA MET A 282 3.80 30.25 -0.18
C MET A 282 3.83 31.68 0.38
N ASP A 283 3.32 32.66 -0.37
CA ASP A 283 3.34 34.07 0.02
C ASP A 283 2.37 34.38 1.17
N LYS A 284 1.19 33.75 1.16
CA LYS A 284 0.13 34.02 2.14
C LYS A 284 0.29 33.24 3.43
N ASN A 285 1.00 32.12 3.40
CA ASN A 285 1.14 31.22 4.54
C ASN A 285 2.61 30.94 4.87
N SER A 286 3.47 31.95 4.72
CA SER A 286 4.94 31.82 4.82
C SER A 286 5.46 31.32 6.19
N ASP A 287 4.60 31.33 7.21
CA ASP A 287 4.84 30.89 8.58
C ASP A 287 4.12 29.57 8.93
N ASP A 288 3.38 28.96 8.00
CA ASP A 288 2.70 27.68 8.19
C ASP A 288 3.56 26.50 7.70
N ALA A 289 3.98 25.65 8.64
CA ALA A 289 4.83 24.50 8.35
C ALA A 289 4.14 23.43 7.47
N GLU A 290 2.83 23.23 7.61
CA GLU A 290 2.05 22.24 6.87
C GLU A 290 1.87 22.71 5.41
N ILE A 291 1.58 24.00 5.21
CA ILE A 291 1.47 24.57 3.86
C ILE A 291 2.82 24.55 3.14
N MET A 292 3.93 24.85 3.83
CA MET A 292 5.27 24.73 3.23
C MET A 292 5.62 23.30 2.84
N LEU A 293 5.18 22.30 3.61
CA LEU A 293 5.32 20.90 3.22
C LEU A 293 4.49 20.60 1.96
N ALA A 294 3.21 20.99 1.95
CA ALA A 294 2.33 20.77 0.81
C ALA A 294 2.88 21.44 -0.45
N ALA A 295 3.41 22.67 -0.34
CA ALA A 295 4.06 23.38 -1.42
C ALA A 295 5.28 22.62 -1.97
N GLY A 296 6.14 22.08 -1.09
CA GLY A 296 7.29 21.27 -1.52
C GLY A 296 6.87 19.99 -2.25
N LEU A 297 5.82 19.32 -1.80
CA LEU A 297 5.29 18.13 -2.47
C LEU A 297 4.69 18.45 -3.85
N LEU A 298 3.92 19.54 -3.96
CA LEU A 298 3.37 20.01 -5.24
C LEU A 298 4.48 20.41 -6.21
N ALA A 299 5.48 21.14 -5.75
CA ALA A 299 6.65 21.51 -6.55
C ALA A 299 7.42 20.27 -7.04
N THR A 300 7.50 19.22 -6.23
CA THR A 300 8.12 17.95 -6.62
C THR A 300 7.37 17.31 -7.78
N GLU A 301 6.03 17.26 -7.70
CA GLU A 301 5.16 16.74 -8.78
C GLU A 301 5.32 17.55 -10.09
N MET A 302 5.62 18.85 -9.98
CA MET A 302 5.85 19.75 -11.11
C MET A 302 7.28 19.69 -11.66
N GLY A 303 8.20 18.97 -10.99
CA GLY A 303 9.63 18.96 -11.33
C GLY A 303 10.37 20.28 -11.01
N ASP A 304 9.78 21.16 -10.20
CA ASP A 304 10.41 22.41 -9.75
C ASP A 304 11.24 22.15 -8.49
N PHE A 305 12.45 21.65 -8.69
CA PHE A 305 13.31 21.21 -7.59
C PHE A 305 13.85 22.35 -6.72
N ASP A 306 13.95 23.57 -7.26
CA ASP A 306 14.40 24.74 -6.50
C ASP A 306 13.33 25.18 -5.49
N VAL A 307 12.08 25.27 -5.93
CA VAL A 307 10.93 25.56 -5.06
C VAL A 307 10.72 24.41 -4.08
N THR A 308 10.88 23.16 -4.52
CA THR A 308 10.80 21.97 -3.66
C THR A 308 11.76 22.06 -2.48
N GLU A 309 13.04 22.28 -2.77
CA GLU A 309 14.09 22.36 -1.75
C GLU A 309 13.83 23.50 -0.77
N THR A 310 13.49 24.68 -1.28
CA THR A 310 13.21 25.88 -0.48
C THR A 310 12.03 25.64 0.46
N SER A 311 10.93 25.07 -0.05
CA SER A 311 9.71 24.82 0.71
C SER A 311 9.92 23.77 1.79
N PHE A 312 10.63 22.67 1.50
CA PHE A 312 10.97 21.66 2.49
C PHE A 312 11.90 22.19 3.59
N LYS A 313 12.93 22.96 3.24
CA LYS A 313 13.80 23.60 4.23
C LYS A 313 13.02 24.57 5.11
N LYS A 314 12.08 25.33 4.51
CA LYS A 314 11.20 26.23 5.25
C LYS A 314 10.29 25.46 6.21
N ALA A 315 9.64 24.38 5.78
CA ALA A 315 8.82 23.52 6.63
C ALA A 315 9.60 22.97 7.85
N LEU A 316 10.85 22.52 7.63
CA LEU A 316 11.74 22.09 8.73
C LEU A 316 12.05 23.24 9.69
N SER A 317 12.36 24.43 9.18
CA SER A 317 12.67 25.61 10.00
C SER A 317 11.49 26.08 10.85
N LEU A 318 10.26 25.86 10.36
CA LEU A 318 9.02 26.17 11.07
C LEU A 318 8.60 25.06 12.06
N GLY A 319 9.37 23.97 12.16
CA GLY A 319 9.13 22.92 13.14
C GLY A 319 8.11 21.86 12.70
N TYR A 320 7.98 21.59 11.39
CA TYR A 320 7.17 20.47 10.92
C TYR A 320 7.57 19.14 11.61
N LYS A 321 6.57 18.38 12.06
CA LYS A 321 6.78 17.26 13.00
C LYS A 321 7.47 16.04 12.37
N ASP A 322 7.10 15.64 11.15
CA ASP A 322 7.70 14.48 10.47
C ASP A 322 8.93 14.89 9.66
N THR A 323 10.00 15.29 10.36
CA THR A 323 11.27 15.71 9.74
C THR A 323 11.91 14.57 8.93
N ASN A 324 11.69 13.31 9.33
CA ASN A 324 12.17 12.13 8.62
C ASN A 324 11.58 12.04 7.20
N ALA A 325 10.29 12.36 7.01
CA ALA A 325 9.69 12.44 5.68
C ALA A 325 10.38 13.50 4.81
N VAL A 326 10.56 14.70 5.37
CA VAL A 326 11.11 15.82 4.62
C VAL A 326 12.56 15.54 4.21
N HIS A 327 13.39 15.02 5.12
CA HIS A 327 14.76 14.64 4.80
C HIS A 327 14.84 13.51 3.78
N PHE A 328 13.93 12.55 3.82
CA PHE A 328 13.86 11.50 2.81
C PHE A 328 13.56 12.08 1.41
N HIS A 329 12.58 12.97 1.30
CA HIS A 329 12.26 13.64 0.04
C HIS A 329 13.38 14.55 -0.45
N LEU A 330 14.03 15.29 0.45
CA LEU A 330 15.24 16.07 0.11
C LEU A 330 16.35 15.16 -0.43
N GLY A 331 16.57 13.99 0.16
CA GLY A 331 17.51 13.00 -0.37
C GLY A 331 17.19 12.60 -1.81
N GLN A 332 15.91 12.33 -2.10
CA GLN A 332 15.47 11.91 -3.43
C GLN A 332 15.69 13.02 -4.47
N ILE A 333 15.30 14.27 -4.17
CA ILE A 333 15.52 15.37 -5.13
C ILE A 333 17.01 15.63 -5.36
N TYR A 334 17.85 15.43 -4.34
CA TYR A 334 19.29 15.60 -4.49
C TYR A 334 19.91 14.50 -5.35
N GLU A 335 19.39 13.27 -5.31
CA GLU A 335 19.78 12.24 -6.29
C GLU A 335 19.36 12.64 -7.71
N GLU A 336 18.10 13.04 -7.92
CA GLU A 336 17.58 13.42 -9.25
C GLU A 336 18.31 14.63 -9.86
N THR A 337 18.75 15.55 -9.02
CA THR A 337 19.51 16.74 -9.43
C THR A 337 21.03 16.53 -9.42
N ASN A 338 21.49 15.28 -9.28
CA ASN A 338 22.91 14.89 -9.31
C ASN A 338 23.78 15.61 -8.26
N ARG A 339 23.27 15.75 -7.04
CA ARG A 339 23.93 16.34 -5.86
C ARG A 339 24.16 15.28 -4.77
N PRO A 340 25.03 14.27 -5.01
CA PRO A 340 25.12 13.08 -4.16
C PRO A 340 25.56 13.38 -2.72
N GLU A 341 26.41 14.39 -2.48
CA GLU A 341 26.81 14.78 -1.12
C GLU A 341 25.62 15.24 -0.28
N MET A 342 24.78 16.10 -0.86
CA MET A 342 23.58 16.60 -0.18
C MET A 342 22.54 15.49 0.01
N ALA A 343 22.42 14.58 -0.96
CA ALA A 343 21.56 13.41 -0.84
C ALA A 343 21.99 12.52 0.33
N MET A 344 23.29 12.26 0.46
CA MET A 344 23.86 11.49 1.56
C MET A 344 23.58 12.14 2.92
N GLU A 345 23.81 13.45 3.05
CA GLU A 345 23.50 14.19 4.29
C GLU A 345 22.02 14.12 4.64
N ALA A 346 21.14 14.33 3.65
CA ALA A 346 19.70 14.26 3.86
C ALA A 346 19.24 12.85 4.30
N TYR A 347 19.73 11.79 3.67
CA TYR A 347 19.42 10.42 4.09
C TYR A 347 19.95 10.07 5.48
N GLN A 348 21.13 10.59 5.85
CA GLN A 348 21.66 10.44 7.21
C GLN A 348 20.79 11.14 8.26
N MET A 349 20.09 12.22 7.90
CA MET A 349 19.18 12.93 8.81
C MET A 349 17.89 12.16 9.10
N VAL A 350 17.55 11.15 8.30
CA VAL A 350 16.45 10.23 8.62
C VAL A 350 16.89 9.29 9.74
N LYS A 351 16.31 9.43 10.93
CA LYS A 351 16.75 8.69 12.14
C LYS A 351 15.83 7.55 12.56
N SER A 352 14.57 7.54 12.12
CA SER A 352 13.57 6.58 12.58
C SER A 352 12.37 6.47 11.63
N GLY A 353 11.43 5.59 11.96
CA GLY A 353 10.18 5.39 11.20
C GLY A 353 10.35 4.51 9.96
N GLY A 354 9.27 4.36 9.19
CA GLY A 354 9.22 3.47 8.02
C GLY A 354 10.18 3.85 6.88
N ARG A 355 10.66 5.10 6.87
CA ARG A 355 11.61 5.62 5.87
C ARG A 355 13.08 5.45 6.25
N TYR A 356 13.38 5.08 7.50
CA TYR A 356 14.75 4.92 7.98
C TYR A 356 15.52 3.89 7.15
N LEU A 357 15.00 2.65 7.07
CA LEU A 357 15.67 1.59 6.34
C LEU A 357 15.87 1.92 4.85
N PRO A 358 14.83 2.39 4.10
CA PRO A 358 15.03 2.89 2.73
C PRO A 358 16.08 4.01 2.60
N ALA A 359 16.11 4.97 3.53
CA ALA A 359 17.09 6.06 3.51
C ALA A 359 18.52 5.54 3.68
N GLN A 360 18.74 4.64 4.64
CA GLN A 360 20.06 4.07 4.91
C GLN A 360 20.55 3.18 3.73
N ILE A 361 19.64 2.47 3.06
CA ILE A 361 19.96 1.72 1.84
C ILE A 361 20.43 2.65 0.72
N ARG A 362 19.70 3.76 0.47
CA ARG A 362 20.10 4.75 -0.53
C ARG A 362 21.43 5.43 -0.18
N TYR A 363 21.64 5.75 1.09
CA TYR A 363 22.93 6.24 1.59
C TYR A 363 24.08 5.27 1.29
N ALA A 364 23.90 3.97 1.52
CA ALA A 364 24.90 2.96 1.19
C ALA A 364 25.17 2.83 -0.32
N ASP A 365 24.13 2.92 -1.17
CA ASP A 365 24.30 2.90 -2.63
C ASP A 365 25.11 4.10 -3.14
N LEU A 366 24.86 5.29 -2.56
CA LEU A 366 25.64 6.50 -2.85
C LEU A 366 27.09 6.38 -2.36
N LEU A 367 27.33 5.81 -1.17
CA LEU A 367 28.68 5.50 -0.68
C LEU A 367 29.44 4.60 -1.65
N ALA A 368 28.82 3.52 -2.12
CA ALA A 368 29.43 2.57 -3.05
C ALA A 368 29.75 3.23 -4.39
N THR A 369 28.85 4.06 -4.91
CA THR A 369 29.05 4.82 -6.16
C THR A 369 30.24 5.78 -6.07
N LYS A 370 30.54 6.32 -4.89
CA LYS A 370 31.72 7.14 -4.62
C LYS A 370 33.02 6.35 -4.42
N GLY A 371 32.99 5.02 -4.56
CA GLY A 371 34.14 4.14 -4.40
C GLY A 371 34.33 3.57 -2.99
N TYR A 372 33.48 3.93 -2.03
CA TYR A 372 33.55 3.44 -0.65
C TYR A 372 32.73 2.15 -0.48
N LEU A 373 33.04 1.15 -1.32
CA LEU A 373 32.28 -0.11 -1.38
C LEU A 373 32.30 -0.85 -0.04
N LYS A 374 33.45 -0.88 0.64
CA LYS A 374 33.59 -1.59 1.91
C LYS A 374 32.74 -0.94 3.00
N GLU A 375 32.80 0.38 3.09
CA GLU A 375 32.04 1.18 4.05
C GLU A 375 30.54 1.08 3.81
N ALA A 376 30.09 1.07 2.55
CA ALA A 376 28.70 0.86 2.18
C ALA A 376 28.18 -0.49 2.70
N ARG A 377 28.94 -1.56 2.50
CA ARG A 377 28.58 -2.90 2.98
C ARG A 377 28.56 -2.97 4.50
N GLU A 378 29.60 -2.47 5.16
CA GLU A 378 29.66 -2.41 6.63
C GLU A 378 28.49 -1.61 7.21
N HIS A 379 28.04 -0.56 6.52
CA HIS A 379 26.87 0.21 6.92
C HIS A 379 25.61 -0.66 6.89
N LEU A 380 25.33 -1.33 5.77
CA LEU A 380 24.16 -2.20 5.62
C LEU A 380 24.12 -3.34 6.63
N GLN A 381 25.26 -4.00 6.87
CA GLN A 381 25.37 -5.12 7.79
C GLN A 381 25.13 -4.74 9.26
N LYS A 382 25.35 -3.47 9.63
CA LYS A 382 25.11 -2.95 10.99
C LYS A 382 23.65 -2.54 11.21
N LEU A 383 22.84 -2.44 10.16
CA LEU A 383 21.44 -2.02 10.29
C LEU A 383 20.59 -3.12 10.94
N PRO A 384 19.74 -2.78 11.93
CA PRO A 384 18.88 -3.77 12.56
C PRO A 384 17.75 -4.18 11.62
N ALA A 385 17.53 -5.49 11.48
CA ALA A 385 16.35 -6.05 10.81
C ALA A 385 15.30 -6.47 11.85
N ALA A 386 14.08 -5.92 11.76
CA ALA A 386 13.00 -6.25 12.70
C ALA A 386 12.28 -7.58 12.38
N ASN A 387 12.43 -8.08 11.15
CA ASN A 387 11.82 -9.30 10.65
C ASN A 387 12.57 -9.82 9.41
N ASP A 388 12.22 -11.04 8.99
CA ASP A 388 12.82 -11.73 7.85
C ASP A 388 12.74 -10.94 6.54
N GLN A 389 11.64 -10.21 6.30
CA GLN A 389 11.47 -9.37 5.11
C GLN A 389 12.48 -8.22 5.09
N GLN A 390 12.70 -7.55 6.23
CA GLN A 390 13.72 -6.50 6.33
C GLN A 390 15.14 -7.07 6.24
N ALA A 391 15.39 -8.24 6.81
CA ALA A 391 16.67 -8.92 6.70
C ALA A 391 16.99 -9.27 5.23
N ALA A 392 16.02 -9.85 4.50
CA ALA A 392 16.16 -10.14 3.08
C ALA A 392 16.37 -8.86 2.26
N HIS A 393 15.64 -7.78 2.56
CA HIS A 393 15.82 -6.50 1.86
C HIS A 393 17.22 -5.92 2.03
N LEU A 394 17.81 -6.00 3.23
CA LEU A 394 19.20 -5.58 3.46
C LEU A 394 20.21 -6.42 2.67
N ILE A 395 20.02 -7.74 2.65
CA ILE A 395 20.86 -8.67 1.87
C ILE A 395 20.77 -8.35 0.38
N LEU A 396 19.56 -8.15 -0.15
CA LEU A 396 19.34 -7.80 -1.55
C LEU A 396 19.93 -6.43 -1.91
N ALA A 397 19.84 -5.45 -1.02
CA ALA A 397 20.47 -4.15 -1.21
C ALA A 397 22.01 -4.27 -1.30
N GLU A 398 22.62 -5.05 -0.40
CA GLU A 398 24.07 -5.29 -0.44
C GLU A 398 24.48 -6.08 -1.69
N ALA A 399 23.70 -7.09 -2.08
CA ALA A 399 23.90 -7.86 -3.31
C ALA A 399 23.84 -6.97 -4.56
N GLN A 400 22.91 -6.01 -4.60
CA GLN A 400 22.79 -5.06 -5.71
C GLN A 400 24.00 -4.13 -5.81
N ILE A 401 24.51 -3.65 -4.68
CA ILE A 401 25.74 -2.83 -4.63
C ILE A 401 26.93 -3.63 -5.18
N LEU A 402 27.13 -4.87 -4.71
CA LEU A 402 28.19 -5.75 -5.19
C LEU A 402 28.08 -6.09 -6.68
N ARG A 403 26.84 -6.28 -7.17
CA ARG A 403 26.55 -6.55 -8.59
C ARG A 403 26.94 -5.37 -9.48
N LYS A 404 26.67 -4.13 -9.07
CA LYS A 404 27.14 -2.92 -9.80
C LYS A 404 28.66 -2.87 -9.91
N SER A 405 29.38 -3.39 -8.92
CA SER A 405 30.84 -3.54 -8.93
C SER A 405 31.34 -4.82 -9.63
N LYS A 406 30.45 -5.59 -10.28
CA LYS A 406 30.73 -6.86 -10.96
C LYS A 406 31.36 -7.96 -10.07
N ALA A 407 31.19 -7.85 -8.75
CA ALA A 407 31.73 -8.79 -7.78
C ALA A 407 30.83 -10.03 -7.62
N TYR A 408 30.57 -10.76 -8.71
CA TYR A 408 29.56 -11.84 -8.74
C TYR A 408 29.85 -12.99 -7.77
N GLN A 409 31.12 -13.26 -7.48
CA GLN A 409 31.50 -14.25 -6.46
C GLN A 409 31.06 -13.80 -5.06
N GLU A 410 31.29 -12.54 -4.70
CA GLU A 410 30.86 -11.98 -3.42
C GLU A 410 29.33 -11.89 -3.31
N VAL A 411 28.64 -11.57 -4.41
CA VAL A 411 27.17 -11.63 -4.47
C VAL A 411 26.68 -13.04 -4.14
N PHE A 412 27.28 -14.06 -4.77
CA PHE A 412 26.93 -15.45 -4.52
C PHE A 412 27.15 -15.83 -3.04
N ASP A 413 28.33 -15.52 -2.49
CA ASP A 413 28.69 -15.90 -1.12
C ASP A 413 27.80 -15.21 -0.07
N LEU A 414 27.46 -13.93 -0.29
CA LEU A 414 26.51 -13.17 0.53
C LEU A 414 25.11 -13.82 0.54
N LEU A 415 24.60 -14.15 -0.65
CA LEU A 415 23.27 -14.73 -0.79
C LEU A 415 23.21 -16.18 -0.26
N ASP A 416 24.31 -16.92 -0.36
CA ASP A 416 24.46 -18.25 0.22
C ASP A 416 24.38 -18.20 1.76
N GLU A 417 25.06 -17.25 2.39
CA GLU A 417 24.94 -17.01 3.83
C GLU A 417 23.50 -16.57 4.20
N GLY A 418 22.91 -15.69 3.39
CA GLY A 418 21.53 -15.22 3.57
C GLY A 418 20.52 -16.37 3.57
N LEU A 419 20.63 -17.28 2.61
CA LEU A 419 19.78 -18.46 2.49
C LEU A 419 20.03 -19.51 3.58
N THR A 420 21.17 -19.48 4.27
CA THR A 420 21.35 -20.29 5.49
C THR A 420 20.40 -19.85 6.61
N LYS A 421 20.08 -18.55 6.68
CA LYS A 421 19.16 -17.96 7.67
C LYS A 421 17.72 -17.93 7.14
N LEU A 422 17.53 -17.76 5.85
CA LEU A 422 16.24 -17.58 5.16
C LEU A 422 16.08 -18.57 3.99
N PRO A 423 16.01 -19.90 4.25
CA PRO A 423 16.21 -20.93 3.23
C PRO A 423 15.19 -20.96 2.08
N ASP A 424 13.97 -20.46 2.31
CA ASP A 424 12.87 -20.50 1.35
C ASP A 424 12.46 -19.09 0.88
N TYR A 425 13.33 -18.08 1.03
CA TYR A 425 13.01 -16.71 0.63
C TYR A 425 13.13 -16.56 -0.90
N PRO A 426 12.01 -16.34 -1.63
CA PRO A 426 11.99 -16.44 -3.10
C PRO A 426 13.00 -15.53 -3.81
N GLU A 427 13.09 -14.28 -3.39
CA GLU A 427 13.94 -13.26 -3.99
C GLU A 427 15.43 -13.56 -3.79
N LEU A 428 15.80 -14.15 -2.64
CA LEU A 428 17.19 -14.56 -2.38
C LEU A 428 17.59 -15.78 -3.23
N LEU A 429 16.67 -16.75 -3.40
CA LEU A 429 16.88 -17.90 -4.29
C LEU A 429 17.09 -17.44 -5.74
N TYR A 430 16.24 -16.51 -6.20
CA TYR A 430 16.36 -15.96 -7.55
C TYR A 430 17.71 -15.26 -7.76
N ASP A 431 18.07 -14.33 -6.88
CA ASP A 431 19.30 -13.57 -7.01
C ASP A 431 20.56 -14.45 -6.87
N ARG A 432 20.53 -15.48 -6.00
CA ARG A 432 21.66 -16.42 -5.88
C ARG A 432 21.79 -17.26 -7.13
N ALA A 433 20.69 -17.67 -7.74
CA ALA A 433 20.72 -18.40 -9.01
C ALA A 433 21.37 -17.56 -10.12
N LEU A 434 21.01 -16.29 -10.25
CA LEU A 434 21.62 -15.40 -11.24
C LEU A 434 23.12 -15.17 -10.97
N ALA A 435 23.50 -14.98 -9.71
CA ALA A 435 24.91 -14.87 -9.34
C ALA A 435 25.68 -16.17 -9.63
N ALA A 436 25.08 -17.33 -9.32
CA ALA A 436 25.62 -18.66 -9.58
C ALA A 436 25.85 -18.89 -11.08
N ASP A 437 24.96 -18.38 -11.95
CA ASP A 437 25.12 -18.43 -13.40
C ASP A 437 26.40 -17.73 -13.86
N LYS A 438 26.59 -16.48 -13.39
CA LYS A 438 27.73 -15.62 -13.75
C LYS A 438 29.07 -16.19 -13.30
N ILE A 439 29.10 -17.03 -12.25
CA ILE A 439 30.31 -17.71 -11.78
C ILE A 439 30.39 -19.19 -12.17
N GLY A 440 29.52 -19.65 -13.07
CA GLY A 440 29.57 -21.02 -13.62
C GLY A 440 29.07 -22.13 -12.67
N LYS A 441 28.42 -21.80 -11.55
CA LYS A 441 27.84 -22.77 -10.60
C LYS A 441 26.43 -23.21 -11.03
N PHE A 442 26.34 -23.78 -12.24
CA PHE A 442 25.06 -24.17 -12.88
C PHE A 442 24.17 -25.09 -12.01
N LYS A 443 24.76 -26.05 -11.28
CA LYS A 443 23.98 -26.95 -10.40
C LYS A 443 23.21 -26.20 -9.32
N ILE A 444 23.76 -25.10 -8.81
CA ILE A 444 23.13 -24.27 -7.77
C ILE A 444 22.02 -23.42 -8.39
N LEU A 445 22.27 -22.81 -9.56
CA LEU A 445 21.22 -22.14 -10.33
C LEU A 445 20.01 -23.04 -10.56
N GLU A 446 20.24 -24.27 -11.04
CA GLU A 446 19.15 -25.20 -11.34
C GLU A 446 18.38 -25.58 -10.08
N GLN A 447 19.11 -25.89 -8.99
CA GLN A 447 18.50 -26.20 -7.70
C GLN A 447 17.61 -25.05 -7.19
N ASP A 448 18.13 -23.82 -7.20
CA ASP A 448 17.45 -22.66 -6.66
C ASP A 448 16.23 -22.27 -7.48
N LEU A 449 16.33 -22.26 -8.82
CA LEU A 449 15.20 -21.92 -9.68
C LEU A 449 14.11 -23.00 -9.62
N ARG A 450 14.47 -24.29 -9.55
CA ARG A 450 13.47 -25.35 -9.34
C ARG A 450 12.77 -25.21 -8.00
N LYS A 451 13.51 -24.89 -6.93
CA LYS A 451 12.93 -24.63 -5.61
C LYS A 451 12.02 -23.40 -5.63
N LEU A 452 12.45 -22.32 -6.25
CA LEU A 452 11.66 -21.10 -6.42
C LEU A 452 10.36 -21.38 -7.17
N ILE A 453 10.40 -22.14 -8.28
CA ILE A 453 9.20 -22.56 -9.03
C ILE A 453 8.24 -23.37 -8.16
N GLN A 454 8.74 -24.22 -7.27
CA GLN A 454 7.89 -24.97 -6.32
C GLN A 454 7.21 -24.04 -5.30
N LEU A 455 7.93 -23.04 -4.80
CA LEU A 455 7.41 -22.06 -3.84
C LEU A 455 6.47 -21.02 -4.47
N LYS A 456 6.75 -20.65 -5.73
CA LYS A 456 6.05 -19.62 -6.52
C LYS A 456 5.79 -20.12 -7.94
N PRO A 457 4.76 -20.96 -8.16
CA PRO A 457 4.43 -21.53 -9.48
C PRO A 457 3.94 -20.49 -10.51
N ASP A 458 3.69 -19.27 -10.09
CA ASP A 458 3.27 -18.11 -10.89
C ASP A 458 4.44 -17.17 -11.24
N ASN A 459 5.68 -17.48 -10.82
CA ASN A 459 6.84 -16.65 -11.11
C ASN A 459 7.38 -16.90 -12.53
N ALA A 460 6.93 -16.10 -13.49
CA ALA A 460 7.36 -16.18 -14.90
C ALA A 460 8.88 -16.08 -15.07
N HIS A 461 9.55 -15.19 -14.34
CA HIS A 461 11.00 -14.97 -14.45
C HIS A 461 11.82 -16.17 -13.98
N ALA A 462 11.35 -16.94 -12.98
CA ALA A 462 12.04 -18.15 -12.54
C ALA A 462 12.03 -19.25 -13.62
N TYR A 463 10.88 -19.44 -14.27
CA TYR A 463 10.76 -20.33 -15.44
C TYR A 463 11.64 -19.85 -16.59
N ASN A 464 11.64 -18.54 -16.87
CA ASN A 464 12.44 -17.94 -17.93
C ASN A 464 13.94 -18.14 -17.69
N ALA A 465 14.44 -17.77 -16.51
CA ALA A 465 15.85 -17.88 -16.16
C ALA A 465 16.35 -19.33 -16.26
N LEU A 466 15.56 -20.31 -15.81
CA LEU A 466 15.95 -21.71 -15.88
C LEU A 466 15.97 -22.22 -17.32
N GLY A 467 14.91 -21.92 -18.09
CA GLY A 467 14.82 -22.33 -19.48
C GLY A 467 15.91 -21.67 -20.34
N TYR A 468 16.16 -20.39 -20.16
CA TYR A 468 17.21 -19.65 -20.85
C TYR A 468 18.58 -20.23 -20.53
N SER A 469 18.88 -20.47 -19.25
CA SER A 469 20.15 -21.07 -18.81
C SER A 469 20.40 -22.47 -19.41
N LEU A 470 19.34 -23.28 -19.57
CA LEU A 470 19.42 -24.60 -20.24
C LEU A 470 19.68 -24.44 -21.74
N ALA A 471 18.93 -23.54 -22.40
CA ALA A 471 19.07 -23.23 -23.81
C ALA A 471 20.47 -22.71 -24.12
N GLU A 472 20.99 -21.79 -23.31
CA GLU A 472 22.29 -21.15 -23.47
C GLU A 472 23.44 -22.18 -23.42
N ARG A 473 23.28 -23.22 -22.60
CA ARG A 473 24.22 -24.33 -22.50
C ARG A 473 24.00 -25.43 -23.55
N GLY A 474 22.92 -25.35 -24.33
CA GLY A 474 22.58 -26.34 -25.34
C GLY A 474 22.15 -27.68 -24.75
N ILE A 475 21.67 -27.69 -23.50
CA ILE A 475 21.30 -28.90 -22.77
C ILE A 475 19.80 -28.91 -22.50
N GLN A 476 19.20 -30.10 -22.48
CA GLN A 476 17.78 -30.29 -22.13
C GLN A 476 16.83 -29.35 -22.90
N LEU A 477 17.12 -29.07 -24.17
CA LEU A 477 16.36 -28.11 -24.98
C LEU A 477 14.83 -28.35 -25.00
N PRO A 478 14.31 -29.59 -25.00
CA PRO A 478 12.88 -29.83 -24.85
C PRO A 478 12.30 -29.34 -23.52
N GLU A 479 13.07 -29.45 -22.42
CA GLU A 479 12.67 -28.90 -21.13
C GLU A 479 12.77 -27.38 -21.14
N ALA A 480 13.85 -26.82 -21.69
CA ALA A 480 14.02 -25.37 -21.85
C ALA A 480 12.81 -24.72 -22.54
N LEU A 481 12.35 -25.32 -23.65
CA LEU A 481 11.16 -24.88 -24.37
C LEU A 481 9.89 -24.96 -23.52
N LYS A 482 9.72 -26.04 -22.73
CA LYS A 482 8.56 -26.19 -21.84
C LYS A 482 8.54 -25.11 -20.76
N LEU A 483 9.69 -24.84 -20.14
CA LEU A 483 9.83 -23.83 -19.10
C LEU A 483 9.54 -22.43 -19.65
N ILE A 484 10.15 -22.04 -20.76
CA ILE A 484 9.93 -20.71 -21.32
C ILE A 484 8.52 -20.54 -21.89
N ARG A 485 7.90 -21.57 -22.48
CA ARG A 485 6.47 -21.50 -22.82
C ARG A 485 5.60 -21.22 -21.60
N LYS A 486 5.93 -21.84 -20.46
CA LYS A 486 5.23 -21.54 -19.20
C LYS A 486 5.45 -20.09 -18.75
N ALA A 487 6.66 -19.57 -18.92
CA ALA A 487 6.95 -18.16 -18.64
C ALA A 487 6.12 -17.21 -19.53
N VAL A 488 6.00 -17.49 -20.83
CA VAL A 488 5.15 -16.72 -21.76
C VAL A 488 3.67 -16.81 -21.40
N GLU A 489 3.17 -17.96 -20.96
CA GLU A 489 1.79 -18.08 -20.48
C GLU A 489 1.51 -17.17 -19.26
N LEU A 490 2.50 -17.01 -18.38
CA LEU A 490 2.37 -16.21 -17.16
C LEU A 490 2.58 -14.71 -17.42
N ALA A 491 3.44 -14.35 -18.37
CA ALA A 491 3.77 -12.97 -18.73
C ALA A 491 3.90 -12.82 -20.26
N PRO A 492 2.77 -12.79 -20.99
CA PRO A 492 2.76 -12.83 -22.45
C PRO A 492 3.23 -11.54 -23.13
N GLU A 493 3.33 -10.44 -22.39
CA GLU A 493 3.74 -9.12 -22.91
C GLU A 493 5.19 -8.77 -22.56
N ASP A 494 5.93 -9.66 -21.88
CA ASP A 494 7.31 -9.41 -21.48
C ASP A 494 8.28 -9.66 -22.65
N PRO A 495 8.94 -8.62 -23.18
CA PRO A 495 9.86 -8.76 -24.32
C PRO A 495 11.08 -9.62 -24.01
N TYR A 496 11.54 -9.70 -22.76
CA TYR A 496 12.71 -10.51 -22.39
C TYR A 496 12.40 -12.01 -22.38
N ILE A 497 11.15 -12.37 -22.06
CA ILE A 497 10.69 -13.76 -22.12
C ILE A 497 10.45 -14.17 -23.58
N MET A 498 9.92 -13.26 -24.41
CA MET A 498 9.82 -13.48 -25.86
C MET A 498 11.19 -13.69 -26.50
N ASP A 499 12.17 -12.87 -26.13
CA ASP A 499 13.57 -13.01 -26.57
C ASP A 499 14.13 -14.38 -26.19
N SER A 500 13.96 -14.79 -24.93
CA SER A 500 14.39 -16.10 -24.43
C SER A 500 13.71 -17.26 -25.19
N LEU A 501 12.43 -17.13 -25.57
CA LEU A 501 11.73 -18.13 -26.36
C LEU A 501 12.30 -18.24 -27.78
N GLY A 502 12.54 -17.10 -28.42
CA GLY A 502 13.18 -17.04 -29.72
C GLY A 502 14.58 -17.65 -29.69
N TRP A 503 15.34 -17.38 -28.63
CA TRP A 503 16.65 -17.97 -28.38
C TRP A 503 16.57 -19.50 -28.26
N VAL A 504 15.60 -20.06 -27.51
CA VAL A 504 15.43 -21.52 -27.42
C VAL A 504 15.17 -22.14 -28.79
N TYR A 505 14.29 -21.55 -29.61
CA TYR A 505 14.03 -22.05 -30.95
C TYR A 505 15.29 -22.04 -31.83
N TYR A 506 16.06 -20.96 -31.77
CA TYR A 506 17.36 -20.88 -32.43
C TYR A 506 18.29 -22.01 -31.98
N ARG A 507 18.41 -22.25 -30.67
CA ARG A 507 19.23 -23.34 -30.11
C ARG A 507 18.73 -24.74 -30.49
N MET A 508 17.45 -24.88 -30.78
CA MET A 508 16.85 -26.10 -31.34
C MET A 508 17.00 -26.23 -32.86
N GLY A 509 17.62 -25.25 -33.54
CA GLY A 509 17.79 -25.22 -34.99
C GLY A 509 16.57 -24.70 -35.76
N ASN A 510 15.51 -24.26 -35.07
CA ASN A 510 14.33 -23.67 -35.69
C ASN A 510 14.54 -22.15 -35.86
N LEU A 511 15.32 -21.78 -36.87
CA LEU A 511 15.69 -20.40 -37.15
C LEU A 511 14.47 -19.51 -37.45
N THR A 512 13.47 -20.03 -38.17
CA THR A 512 12.28 -19.27 -38.56
C THR A 512 11.46 -18.84 -37.34
N GLU A 513 11.12 -19.77 -36.45
CA GLU A 513 10.38 -19.41 -35.23
C GLU A 513 11.24 -18.54 -34.31
N GLY A 514 12.54 -18.82 -34.20
CA GLY A 514 13.47 -17.99 -33.44
C GLY A 514 13.42 -16.53 -33.87
N LEU A 515 13.52 -16.28 -35.18
CA LEU A 515 13.44 -14.92 -35.75
C LEU A 515 12.08 -14.26 -35.53
N ASN A 516 10.97 -14.99 -35.63
CA ASN A 516 9.65 -14.42 -35.41
C ASN A 516 9.52 -13.84 -34.00
N TYR A 517 9.92 -14.62 -32.98
CA TYR A 517 9.87 -14.16 -31.58
C TYR A 517 10.90 -13.07 -31.27
N LEU A 518 12.12 -13.16 -31.79
CA LEU A 518 13.15 -12.14 -31.58
C LEU A 518 12.79 -10.80 -32.24
N ASN A 519 12.19 -10.82 -33.44
CA ASN A 519 11.67 -9.60 -34.08
C ASN A 519 10.53 -8.99 -33.27
N LEU A 520 9.61 -9.82 -32.75
CA LEU A 520 8.54 -9.35 -31.89
C LEU A 520 9.09 -8.70 -30.61
N ALA A 521 10.00 -9.39 -29.91
CA ALA A 521 10.67 -8.89 -28.72
C ALA A 521 11.35 -7.53 -28.98
N PHE A 522 12.13 -7.43 -30.08
CA PHE A 522 12.83 -6.20 -30.44
C PHE A 522 11.87 -5.06 -30.84
N SER A 523 10.74 -5.38 -31.48
CA SER A 523 9.74 -4.38 -31.84
C SER A 523 9.03 -3.78 -30.62
N VAL A 524 8.84 -4.59 -29.57
CA VAL A 524 8.31 -4.15 -28.27
C VAL A 524 9.38 -3.39 -27.49
N ARG A 525 10.62 -3.90 -27.47
CA ARG A 525 11.73 -3.30 -26.76
C ARG A 525 13.05 -3.42 -27.55
N PRO A 526 13.54 -2.32 -28.15
CA PRO A 526 14.80 -2.32 -28.89
C PRO A 526 16.01 -2.21 -27.96
N ASP A 527 16.21 -3.24 -27.15
CA ASP A 527 17.26 -3.42 -26.13
C ASP A 527 18.52 -4.10 -26.71
N ALA A 528 19.70 -3.78 -26.17
CA ALA A 528 20.97 -4.30 -26.70
C ALA A 528 21.16 -5.82 -26.54
N GLU A 529 20.63 -6.45 -25.50
CA GLU A 529 20.72 -7.92 -25.34
C GLU A 529 19.83 -8.63 -26.36
N ILE A 530 18.61 -8.13 -26.57
CA ILE A 530 17.68 -8.64 -27.59
C ILE A 530 18.26 -8.44 -28.99
N ALA A 531 18.90 -7.29 -29.24
CA ALA A 531 19.60 -7.02 -30.49
C ALA A 531 20.77 -7.99 -30.72
N ALA A 532 21.50 -8.38 -29.67
CA ALA A 532 22.58 -9.34 -29.76
C ALA A 532 22.06 -10.70 -30.27
N HIS A 533 21.01 -11.23 -29.63
CA HIS A 533 20.38 -12.50 -30.04
C HIS A 533 19.78 -12.41 -31.44
N LEU A 534 18.97 -11.37 -31.73
CA LEU A 534 18.35 -11.19 -33.05
C LEU A 534 19.40 -11.13 -34.17
N GLY A 535 20.43 -10.31 -33.99
CA GLY A 535 21.49 -10.20 -34.97
C GLY A 535 22.29 -11.50 -35.12
N GLU A 536 22.49 -12.28 -34.06
CA GLU A 536 23.13 -13.59 -34.19
C GLU A 536 22.31 -14.57 -35.03
N VAL A 537 20.99 -14.64 -34.79
CA VAL A 537 20.13 -15.53 -35.58
C VAL A 537 20.11 -15.10 -37.05
N LEU A 538 20.02 -13.79 -37.33
CA LEU A 538 20.13 -13.24 -38.69
C LEU A 538 21.47 -13.57 -39.33
N TRP A 539 22.57 -13.47 -38.58
CA TRP A 539 23.91 -13.80 -39.05
C TRP A 539 24.02 -15.27 -39.45
N MET A 540 23.48 -16.16 -38.63
CA MET A 540 23.48 -17.61 -38.88
C MET A 540 22.57 -18.01 -40.05
N GLN A 541 21.51 -17.26 -40.32
CA GLN A 541 20.67 -17.43 -41.51
C GLN A 541 21.29 -16.88 -42.80
N GLY A 542 22.40 -16.13 -42.70
CA GLY A 542 23.10 -15.51 -43.84
C GLY A 542 22.69 -14.06 -44.12
N ALA A 543 21.73 -13.50 -43.39
CA ALA A 543 21.29 -12.11 -43.45
C ALA A 543 22.25 -11.16 -42.71
N LYS A 544 23.54 -11.20 -43.08
CA LYS A 544 24.62 -10.54 -42.34
C LYS A 544 24.52 -9.01 -42.33
N ASN A 545 24.01 -8.41 -43.40
CA ASN A 545 23.83 -6.95 -43.45
C ASN A 545 22.76 -6.49 -42.46
N ASP A 546 21.67 -7.25 -42.33
CA ASP A 546 20.59 -6.95 -41.39
C ASP A 546 21.07 -7.11 -39.95
N ALA A 547 21.82 -8.19 -39.65
CA ALA A 547 22.48 -8.38 -38.36
C ALA A 547 23.37 -7.19 -37.97
N LEU A 548 24.23 -6.73 -38.89
CA LEU A 548 25.11 -5.57 -38.64
C LEU A 548 24.33 -4.27 -38.42
N ASN A 549 23.19 -4.08 -39.10
CA ASN A 549 22.35 -2.90 -38.91
C ASN A 549 21.67 -2.91 -37.53
N ILE A 550 21.13 -4.06 -37.10
CA ILE A 550 20.54 -4.23 -35.78
C ILE A 550 21.57 -3.97 -34.67
N TRP A 551 22.74 -4.61 -34.75
CA TRP A 551 23.80 -4.40 -33.77
C TRP A 551 24.32 -2.97 -33.74
N ARG A 552 24.44 -2.29 -34.89
CA ARG A 552 24.85 -0.88 -34.94
C ARG A 552 23.82 0.01 -34.24
N SER A 553 22.54 -0.17 -34.53
CA SER A 553 21.47 0.61 -33.90
C SER A 553 21.43 0.42 -32.39
N ALA A 554 21.71 -0.79 -31.91
CA ALA A 554 21.81 -1.07 -30.48
C ALA A 554 23.06 -0.44 -29.84
N LEU A 555 24.24 -0.52 -30.48
CA LEU A 555 25.46 0.13 -29.99
C LEU A 555 25.38 1.66 -29.93
N GLU A 556 24.63 2.29 -30.83
CA GLU A 556 24.37 3.73 -30.78
C GLU A 556 23.64 4.15 -29.50
N LYS A 557 22.81 3.26 -28.94
CA LYS A 557 22.07 3.49 -27.69
C LYS A 557 22.85 3.04 -26.46
N GLU A 558 23.49 1.87 -26.54
CA GLU A 558 24.16 1.20 -25.43
C GLU A 558 25.58 0.72 -25.84
N PRO A 559 26.55 1.64 -26.00
CA PRO A 559 27.87 1.31 -26.54
C PRO A 559 28.70 0.37 -25.65
N GLY A 560 28.35 0.27 -24.36
CA GLY A 560 29.05 -0.55 -23.37
C GLY A 560 28.39 -1.89 -23.05
N ASN A 561 27.35 -2.31 -23.78
CA ASN A 561 26.65 -3.56 -23.48
C ASN A 561 27.56 -4.78 -23.76
N GLU A 562 27.90 -5.53 -22.71
CA GLU A 562 28.87 -6.64 -22.78
C GLU A 562 28.40 -7.77 -23.70
N VAL A 563 27.14 -8.19 -23.59
CA VAL A 563 26.57 -9.30 -24.38
C VAL A 563 26.65 -9.00 -25.88
N LEU A 564 26.31 -7.76 -26.26
CA LEU A 564 26.39 -7.31 -27.64
C LEU A 564 27.84 -7.24 -28.15
N LEU A 565 28.74 -6.68 -27.36
CA LEU A 565 30.17 -6.58 -27.70
C LEU A 565 30.82 -7.96 -27.86
N GLU A 566 30.54 -8.90 -26.95
CA GLU A 566 31.02 -10.28 -27.03
C GLU A 566 30.48 -11.01 -28.27
N THR A 567 29.20 -10.81 -28.59
CA THR A 567 28.57 -11.39 -29.79
C THR A 567 29.22 -10.89 -31.07
N LEU A 568 29.46 -9.57 -31.17
CA LEU A 568 30.17 -8.96 -32.30
C LEU A 568 31.59 -9.50 -32.43
N GLN A 569 32.33 -9.59 -31.33
CA GLN A 569 33.70 -10.10 -31.32
C GLN A 569 33.75 -11.55 -31.80
N ARG A 570 32.83 -12.41 -31.32
CA ARG A 570 32.75 -13.82 -31.69
C ARG A 570 32.40 -14.03 -33.17
N LEU A 571 31.42 -13.31 -33.70
CA LEU A 571 30.87 -13.58 -35.03
C LEU A 571 31.57 -12.84 -36.17
N THR A 572 32.10 -11.63 -35.92
CA THR A 572 32.71 -10.81 -36.98
C THR A 572 34.23 -10.98 -37.09
N LYS A 573 34.89 -11.55 -36.09
CA LYS A 573 36.37 -11.69 -35.99
C LYS A 573 37.16 -10.38 -36.15
N LYS A 574 36.52 -9.21 -36.10
CA LYS A 574 37.19 -7.91 -35.99
C LYS A 574 37.38 -7.59 -34.53
N LYS A 575 38.57 -7.10 -34.14
CA LYS A 575 38.69 -6.37 -32.87
C LYS A 575 37.70 -5.22 -32.97
N VAL A 576 36.78 -5.15 -32.02
CA VAL A 576 35.97 -3.93 -31.81
C VAL A 576 37.00 -2.89 -31.37
N ILE A 577 37.37 -2.00 -32.29
CA ILE A 577 38.40 -0.99 -32.07
C ILE A 577 37.79 0.14 -31.25
N ASP A 578 38.58 0.59 -30.27
CA ASP A 578 38.48 1.77 -29.39
C ASP A 578 37.55 2.91 -29.83
#